data_AF-D6V366-F1
#
_entry.id   AF-D6V366-F1
#
_cell.length_a   1.000
_cell.length_b   1.000
_cell.length_c   1.000
_cell.angle_alpha   90.00
_cell.angle_beta   90.00
_cell.angle_gamma   90.00
#
_symmetry.space_group_name_H-M   'P 1'
#
loop_
_entity.id
_entity.type
_entity.pdbx_description
1 polymer ?
#
loop_
_entity_poly.entity_id
_entity_poly.type
_entity_poly.pdbx_seq_one_letter_code
_entity_poly.pdbx_strand_id
1 'polypeptide(L)' 'MADHSEVAYTTADGNDYPAHEQTYESFLKLTKYTCVTLVVILALMAIFLT' A
#
# COMPACT_ATOMS: atom_id res chain seq x y z
N MET A 1 -31.89 13.39 -24.47
CA MET A 1 -31.97 12.70 -23.16
C MET A 1 -30.97 11.56 -23.27
N ALA A 2 -29.89 11.60 -22.48
CA ALA A 2 -28.84 10.60 -22.58
C ALA A 2 -29.42 9.23 -22.18
N ASP A 3 -29.05 8.19 -22.91
CA ASP A 3 -29.43 6.81 -22.61
C ASP A 3 -28.66 6.39 -21.36
N HIS A 4 -29.27 6.51 -20.18
CA HIS A 4 -28.66 6.06 -18.94
C HIS A 4 -28.91 4.55 -18.83
N SER A 5 -27.84 3.74 -18.94
CA SER A 5 -27.90 2.29 -18.77
C SER A 5 -28.61 1.92 -17.46
N GLU A 6 -29.50 0.94 -17.51
CA GLU A 6 -30.15 0.39 -16.31
C GLU A 6 -29.11 -0.01 -15.27
N VAL A 7 -29.38 0.31 -14.01
CA VAL A 7 -28.55 -0.08 -12.87
C VAL A 7 -28.71 -1.58 -12.66
N ALA A 8 -27.77 -2.37 -13.17
CA ALA A 8 -27.74 -3.80 -12.97
C ALA A 8 -27.38 -4.12 -11.50
N TYR A 9 -28.36 -4.61 -10.74
CA TYR A 9 -28.13 -5.18 -9.41
C TYR A 9 -27.49 -6.57 -9.56
N THR A 10 -26.17 -6.62 -9.68
CA THR A 10 -25.41 -7.88 -9.65
C THR A 10 -24.83 -8.12 -8.26
N THR A 11 -24.75 -9.38 -7.84
CA THR A 11 -23.96 -9.77 -6.66
C THR A 11 -22.49 -9.57 -7.00
N ALA A 12 -21.73 -8.88 -6.15
CA ALA A 12 -20.29 -8.76 -6.31
C ALA A 12 -19.64 -10.16 -6.23
N ASP A 13 -18.67 -10.44 -7.11
CA ASP A 13 -17.99 -11.76 -7.24
C ASP A 13 -17.21 -12.21 -5.98
N GLY A 14 -17.27 -11.45 -4.89
CA GLY A 14 -16.54 -11.69 -3.65
C GLY A 14 -15.22 -10.93 -3.58
N ASN A 15 -14.57 -10.96 -2.42
CA ASN A 15 -13.29 -10.31 -2.21
C ASN A 15 -12.14 -11.24 -2.64
N ASP A 16 -11.21 -10.76 -3.46
CA ASP A 16 -9.98 -11.51 -3.80
C ASP A 16 -9.00 -11.45 -2.62
N TYR A 17 -9.23 -12.33 -1.63
CA TYR A 17 -8.43 -12.42 -0.41
C TYR A 17 -6.92 -12.62 -0.68
N PRO A 18 -6.49 -13.50 -1.60
CA PRO A 18 -5.08 -13.61 -1.96
C PRO A 18 -4.43 -12.29 -2.41
N ALA A 19 -5.10 -11.51 -3.26
CA ALA A 19 -4.58 -10.21 -3.71
C ALA A 19 -4.52 -9.19 -2.55
N HIS A 20 -5.50 -9.23 -1.64
CA HIS A 20 -5.52 -8.40 -0.44
C HIS A 20 -4.35 -8.70 0.51
N GLU A 21 -4.07 -9.98 0.78
CA GLU A 21 -2.96 -10.39 1.63
C GLU A 21 -1.61 -10.00 1.03
N GLN A 22 -1.41 -10.21 -0.28
CA GLN A 22 -0.18 -9.82 -0.96
C GLN A 22 0.09 -8.32 -0.85
N THR A 23 -0.96 -7.49 -0.96
CA THR A 23 -0.85 -6.03 -0.82
C THR A 23 -0.44 -5.66 0.60
N TYR A 24 -1.04 -6.29 1.61
CA TYR A 24 -0.70 -6.06 3.01
C TYR A 24 0.76 -6.44 3.32
N GLU A 25 1.22 -7.60 2.87
CA GLU A 25 2.61 -8.00 3.05
C GLU A 25 3.59 -7.05 2.36
N SER A 26 3.26 -6.60 1.15
CA SER A 26 4.08 -5.66 0.40
C SER A 26 4.18 -4.31 1.11
N PHE A 27 3.06 -3.83 1.66
CA PHE A 27 3.01 -2.62 2.47
C PHE A 27 3.87 -2.74 3.74
N LEU A 28 3.80 -3.88 4.44
CA LEU A 28 4.64 -4.14 5.62
C LEU A 28 6.13 -4.13 5.28
N LYS A 29 6.53 -4.79 4.18
CA LYS A 29 7.92 -4.81 3.71
C LYS A 29 8.39 -3.38 3.38
N LEU A 30 7.60 -2.62 2.62
CA LEU A 30 7.91 -1.23 2.27
C LEU A 30 8.10 -0.37 3.53
N THR A 31 7.18 -0.47 4.49
CA THR A 31 7.23 0.29 5.74
C THR A 31 8.49 -0.04 6.55
N LYS A 32 8.79 -1.33 6.71
CA LYS A 32 9.99 -1.79 7.42
C LYS A 32 11.27 -1.22 6.80
N TYR A 33 11.44 -1.34 5.49
CA TYR A 33 12.65 -0.86 4.82
C TYR A 33 12.74 0.67 4.82
N THR A 34 11.61 1.36 4.75
CA THR A 34 11.56 2.82 4.88
C THR A 34 12.03 3.26 6.26
N CYS A 35 11.53 2.65 7.34
CA CYS A 35 11.98 2.94 8.70
C CYS A 35 13.48 2.70 8.88
N VAL A 36 14.00 1.56 8.39
CA VAL A 36 15.45 1.26 8.45
C VAL A 36 16.25 2.33 7.69
N THR A 37 15.80 2.71 6.50
CA THR A 37 16.45 3.75 5.69
C THR A 37 16.53 5.08 6.43
N LEU A 38 15.43 5.51 7.07
CA LEU A 38 15.41 6.75 7.85
C LEU A 38 16.36 6.69 9.05
N VAL A 39 16.40 5.57 9.78
CA VAL A 39 17.33 5.39 10.90
C VAL A 39 18.79 5.49 10.42
N VAL A 40 19.11 4.88 9.27
CA VAL A 40 20.46 4.97 8.68
C VAL A 40 20.79 6.42 8.32
N ILE A 41 19.88 7.15 7.66
CA ILE A 41 20.08 8.56 7.31
C ILE A 41 20.36 9.38 8.56
N LEU A 42 19.54 9.24 9.60
CA LEU A 42 19.71 9.97 10.86
C LEU A 42 21.04 9.63 11.55
N ALA A 43 21.46 8.36 11.55
CA ALA A 43 22.74 7.95 12.09
C ALA A 43 23.93 8.55 11.31
N LEU A 44 23.85 8.58 9.98
CA LEU A 44 24.87 9.23 9.15
C LEU A 44 24.91 10.74 9.37
N MET A 45 23.75 11.40 9.47
CA MET A 45 23.68 12.81 9.84
C MET A 45 24.34 13.08 11.19
N ALA A 46 24.10 12.21 12.19
CA ALA A 46 24.72 12.32 13.49
C ALA A 46 26.24 12.10 13.49
N ILE A 47 26.81 11.44 12.48
CA ILE A 47 28.27 11.25 12.34
C ILE A 47 28.91 12.41 11.57
N PHE A 48 28.26 12.89 10.51
CA PHE A 48 28.85 13.84 9.57
C PHE A 48 28.52 15.32 9.87
N LEU A 49 27.48 15.60 10.66
CA LEU A 49 27.04 16.97 10.96
C LEU A 49 27.29 17.40 12.42
N THR A 50 27.93 16.54 13.22
CA THR A 50 28.47 16.86 14.56
C THR A 50 29.94 17.20 14.48
#